data_AF-A0A4S4BLN6-F1
#
_entry.id   AF-A0A4S4BLN6-F1
#
_cell.length_a   1.000
_cell.length_b   1.000
_cell.length_c   1.000
_cell.angle_alpha   90.00
_cell.angle_beta   90.00
_cell.angle_gamma   90.00
#
_symmetry.space_group_name_H-M   'P 1'
#
loop_
_entity.id
_entity.type
_entity.pdbx_description
1 polymer ?
#
loop_
_entity_poly.entity_id
_entity_poly.type
_entity_poly.pdbx_seq_one_letter_code
_entity_poly.pdbx_strand_id
1 'polypeptide(L)'
;MNPFEERTLRPEDPPFHSFGPHSLLEPPGNVYGAEEISIGSGVLLRFGYWLNVCTPVTGERPKIVIGDGVHTGFGLRLSAANSIVLEANSGYGPNVYIADTDHEYRWIGLPVIRQGITRADGRVVVGEGSWIGSNAVIAGSIAIGKGCVVGANSIVTKDVPDYSVAVGSPARIMKLFDPDSLDWVRIRSGEQAEAVLRARSERPLLSIGIPTLNQASELKACLEALLPQIGASGLIEVCVFDDGSTDETPRVLAGFLADHPRLRVRRSASGSRLGAERSRLELIPFARGRFLMLLGAGDVFLPSTVQPLLYALLRMKDRPVVLLDQRREEEELEAGEGPEELQREASLQPGTAALLLNREALAKPAETGGPAGTGNGPMSWACRLLERDPRFGIFRGRRLRAAASAPPDSL
;
A
#
# COMPACT_ATOMS: atom_id res chain seq x y z
N MET A 1 20.40 -12.24 48.96
CA MET A 1 19.17 -12.59 48.23
C MET A 1 19.33 -12.10 46.80
N ASN A 2 19.16 -12.98 45.83
CA ASN A 2 19.53 -12.77 44.43
C ASN A 2 18.61 -11.71 43.77
N PRO A 3 19.12 -10.64 43.12
CA PRO A 3 18.29 -9.63 42.45
C PRO A 3 17.73 -10.06 41.09
N PHE A 4 18.03 -11.28 40.63
CA PHE A 4 17.68 -11.79 39.29
C PHE A 4 16.63 -12.91 39.31
N GLU A 5 15.65 -12.87 40.23
CA GLU A 5 14.47 -13.73 40.05
C GLU A 5 13.62 -13.20 38.89
N GLU A 6 13.67 -13.96 37.80
CA GLU A 6 12.87 -13.83 36.58
C GLU A 6 11.40 -13.58 36.91
N ARG A 7 10.92 -12.36 36.61
CA ARG A 7 9.49 -12.11 36.48
C ARG A 7 9.05 -12.47 35.07
N THR A 8 8.61 -13.71 34.90
CA THR A 8 7.67 -14.09 33.84
C THR A 8 6.39 -13.28 34.04
N LEU A 9 6.04 -12.45 33.05
CA LEU A 9 4.78 -11.70 33.05
C LEU A 9 3.59 -12.67 33.04
N ARG A 10 2.57 -12.30 33.83
CA ARG A 10 1.38 -13.07 34.21
C ARG A 10 0.12 -12.33 33.70
N PRO A 11 -1.11 -12.90 33.81
CA PRO A 11 -2.36 -12.55 33.08
C PRO A 11 -2.94 -11.12 33.17
N GLU A 12 -2.14 -10.15 33.56
CA GLU A 12 -2.47 -8.79 33.99
C GLU A 12 -1.50 -7.74 33.39
N ASP A 13 -1.08 -7.95 32.14
CA ASP A 13 -0.41 -6.92 31.32
C ASP A 13 -1.28 -5.64 31.27
N PRO A 14 -0.68 -4.43 31.28
CA PRO A 14 -1.45 -3.18 31.28
C PRO A 14 -2.39 -3.18 30.08
N PRO A 15 -3.67 -2.79 30.24
CA PRO A 15 -4.65 -3.03 29.20
C PRO A 15 -4.29 -2.19 27.98
N PHE A 16 -3.70 -2.81 26.97
CA PHE A 16 -3.52 -2.20 25.67
C PHE A 16 -4.90 -1.87 25.09
N HIS A 17 -4.99 -0.79 24.30
CA HIS A 17 -6.22 -0.50 23.55
C HIS A 17 -6.62 -1.71 22.68
N SER A 18 -5.63 -2.33 22.03
CA SER A 18 -5.77 -3.63 21.38
C SER A 18 -4.43 -4.34 21.31
N PHE A 19 -4.45 -5.68 21.30
CA PHE A 19 -3.25 -6.50 21.18
C PHE A 19 -3.51 -7.69 20.27
N GLY A 20 -2.91 -7.67 19.08
CA GLY A 20 -3.09 -8.70 18.07
C GLY A 20 -2.36 -10.01 18.41
N PRO A 21 -2.85 -11.15 17.87
CA PRO A 21 -2.24 -12.46 18.08
C PRO A 21 -0.80 -12.52 17.53
N HIS A 22 0.01 -13.42 18.11
CA HIS A 22 1.40 -13.68 17.72
C HIS A 22 2.36 -12.50 17.87
N SER A 23 1.93 -11.42 18.52
CA SER A 23 2.79 -10.28 18.83
C SER A 23 3.62 -10.53 20.09
N LEU A 24 4.89 -10.14 20.04
CA LEU A 24 5.87 -10.31 21.08
C LEU A 24 6.56 -8.99 21.42
N LEU A 25 6.48 -8.62 22.70
CA LEU A 25 7.23 -7.53 23.30
C LEU A 25 8.32 -8.14 24.20
N GLU A 26 9.58 -8.13 23.75
CA GLU A 26 10.70 -8.70 24.49
C GLU A 26 11.09 -7.82 25.70
N PRO A 27 11.07 -8.35 26.94
CA PRO A 27 11.52 -7.58 28.10
C PRO A 27 13.06 -7.44 28.13
N PRO A 28 13.59 -6.40 28.81
CA PRO A 28 12.87 -5.31 29.46
C PRO A 28 12.34 -4.28 28.47
N GLY A 29 11.24 -3.61 28.80
CA GLY A 29 10.75 -2.45 28.08
C GLY A 29 9.82 -1.60 28.96
N ASN A 30 9.57 -0.37 28.53
CA ASN A 30 8.76 0.59 29.27
C ASN A 30 7.53 1.00 28.45
N VAL A 31 6.36 0.98 29.10
CA VAL A 31 5.08 1.35 28.49
C VAL A 31 4.37 2.34 29.41
N TYR A 32 3.95 3.48 28.87
CA TYR A 32 3.18 4.50 29.55
C TYR A 32 1.94 4.84 28.73
N GLY A 33 0.76 4.68 29.34
CA GLY A 33 -0.54 4.88 28.69
C GLY A 33 -0.94 3.74 27.74
N ALA A 34 -0.80 2.49 28.19
CA ALA A 34 -1.10 1.30 27.39
C ALA A 34 -2.52 1.33 26.80
N GLU A 35 -3.48 1.90 27.52
CA GLU A 35 -4.90 2.06 27.17
C GLU A 35 -5.11 2.84 25.86
N GLU A 36 -4.09 3.55 25.38
CA GLU A 36 -4.09 4.27 24.10
C GLU A 36 -2.99 3.77 23.16
N ILE A 37 -2.57 2.52 23.33
CA ILE A 37 -1.60 1.85 22.46
C ILE A 37 -2.26 0.62 21.86
N SER A 38 -2.30 0.57 20.53
CA SER A 38 -2.75 -0.59 19.76
C SER A 38 -1.55 -1.31 19.15
N ILE A 39 -1.45 -2.61 19.41
CA ILE A 39 -0.47 -3.52 18.82
C ILE A 39 -1.21 -4.45 17.87
N GLY A 40 -0.78 -4.50 16.61
CA GLY A 40 -1.30 -5.39 15.57
C GLY A 40 -0.90 -6.84 15.79
N SER A 41 -1.09 -7.68 14.78
CA SER A 41 -0.74 -9.10 14.78
C SER A 41 0.69 -9.33 14.30
N GLY A 42 1.39 -10.31 14.88
CA GLY A 42 2.75 -10.67 14.46
C GLY A 42 3.78 -9.55 14.62
N VAL A 43 3.56 -8.62 15.56
CA VAL A 43 4.51 -7.54 15.87
C VAL A 43 5.67 -8.09 16.69
N LEU A 44 6.91 -7.69 16.36
CA LEU A 44 8.09 -8.00 17.16
C LEU A 44 8.76 -6.71 17.66
N LEU A 45 8.55 -6.40 18.95
CA LEU A 45 9.27 -5.36 19.66
C LEU A 45 10.45 -5.98 20.42
N ARG A 46 11.68 -5.71 19.96
CA ARG A 46 12.89 -6.18 20.65
C ARG A 46 13.12 -5.36 21.92
N PHE A 47 13.84 -5.93 22.87
CA PHE A 47 14.09 -5.35 24.20
C PHE A 47 14.60 -3.91 24.17
N GLY A 48 14.38 -3.19 25.27
CA GLY A 48 14.75 -1.79 25.45
C GLY A 48 13.76 -0.80 24.84
N TYR A 49 12.58 -1.24 24.40
CA TYR A 49 11.57 -0.34 23.85
C TYR A 49 11.03 0.63 24.93
N TRP A 50 10.65 1.83 24.49
CA TRP A 50 9.96 2.84 25.30
C TRP A 50 8.76 3.37 24.52
N LEU A 51 7.57 3.00 24.95
CA LEU A 51 6.31 3.47 24.40
C LEU A 51 5.71 4.46 25.38
N ASN A 52 5.54 5.71 24.95
CA ASN A 52 5.15 6.79 25.85
C ASN A 52 4.03 7.63 25.25
N VAL A 53 2.84 7.55 25.84
CA VAL A 53 1.78 8.55 25.67
C VAL A 53 2.05 9.68 26.67
N CYS A 54 2.49 10.84 26.18
CA CYS A 54 2.95 11.95 27.03
C CYS A 54 1.87 12.98 27.38
N THR A 55 0.61 12.67 27.07
CA THR A 55 -0.58 13.46 27.42
C THR A 55 -1.48 12.66 28.36
N PRO A 56 -2.45 13.29 29.05
CA PRO A 56 -3.43 12.57 29.85
C PRO A 56 -4.09 11.46 29.03
N VAL A 57 -4.13 10.27 29.62
CA VAL A 57 -4.70 9.05 29.03
C VAL A 57 -6.19 9.05 29.33
N THR A 58 -7.02 9.10 28.30
CA THR A 58 -8.49 8.99 28.39
C THR A 58 -8.96 7.57 28.06
N GLY A 59 -8.19 6.83 27.24
CA GLY A 59 -8.54 5.49 26.78
C GLY A 59 -9.61 5.46 25.69
N GLU A 60 -10.00 6.62 25.15
CA GLU A 60 -11.06 6.72 24.13
C GLU A 60 -10.62 6.22 22.74
N ARG A 61 -9.32 6.34 22.42
CA ARG A 61 -8.74 5.95 21.14
C ARG A 61 -7.22 5.76 21.26
N PRO A 62 -6.60 4.95 20.39
CA PRO A 62 -5.16 4.78 20.41
C PRO A 62 -4.44 6.03 19.87
N LYS A 63 -3.39 6.46 20.56
CA LYS A 63 -2.42 7.46 20.10
C LYS A 63 -1.17 6.83 19.50
N ILE A 64 -0.81 5.62 19.92
CA ILE A 64 0.24 4.83 19.26
C ILE A 64 -0.42 3.63 18.60
N VAL A 65 -0.26 3.50 17.29
CA VAL A 65 -0.75 2.35 16.53
C VAL A 65 0.43 1.68 15.86
N ILE A 66 0.70 0.44 16.26
CA ILE A 66 1.73 -0.41 15.66
C ILE A 66 1.02 -1.47 14.82
N GLY A 67 1.10 -1.35 13.50
CA GLY A 67 0.40 -2.23 12.56
C GLY A 67 0.97 -3.65 12.50
N ASP A 68 0.26 -4.51 11.78
CA ASP A 68 0.61 -5.93 11.65
C ASP A 68 2.01 -6.14 11.05
N GLY A 69 2.74 -7.14 11.54
CA GLY A 69 4.06 -7.52 11.01
C GLY A 69 5.14 -6.44 11.20
N VAL A 70 4.92 -5.44 12.05
CA VAL A 70 5.97 -4.46 12.39
C VAL A 70 7.10 -5.14 13.16
N HIS A 71 8.33 -5.00 12.66
CA HIS A 71 9.52 -5.60 13.24
C HIS A 71 10.53 -4.53 13.61
N THR A 72 11.11 -4.63 14.81
CA THR A 72 12.03 -3.62 15.32
C THR A 72 13.35 -4.25 15.77
N GLY A 73 14.43 -3.47 15.73
CA GLY A 73 15.63 -3.73 16.52
C GLY A 73 15.43 -3.28 17.97
N PHE A 74 16.40 -3.56 18.84
CA PHE A 74 16.33 -3.15 20.23
C PHE A 74 16.26 -1.62 20.37
N GLY A 75 15.57 -1.13 21.39
CA GLY A 75 15.59 0.29 21.74
C GLY A 75 14.67 1.21 20.92
N LEU A 76 13.58 0.71 20.32
CA LEU A 76 12.58 1.58 19.70
C LEU A 76 11.98 2.54 20.74
N ARG A 77 11.97 3.83 20.45
CA ARG A 77 11.42 4.87 21.33
C ARG A 77 10.32 5.65 20.62
N LEU A 78 9.09 5.55 21.10
CA LEU A 78 7.93 6.28 20.60
C LEU A 78 7.41 7.22 21.70
N SER A 79 7.28 8.51 21.38
CA SER A 79 6.70 9.51 22.29
C SER A 79 5.57 10.26 21.59
N ALA A 80 4.33 9.87 21.89
CA ALA A 80 3.13 10.43 21.27
C ALA A 80 2.42 11.40 22.22
N ALA A 81 2.27 12.65 21.81
CA ALA A 81 1.28 13.57 22.38
C ALA A 81 -0.07 13.45 21.66
N ASN A 82 -0.03 13.21 20.34
CA ASN A 82 -1.16 13.29 19.42
C ASN A 82 -1.44 11.92 18.78
N SER A 83 -0.64 11.50 17.81
CA SER A 83 -0.79 10.25 17.08
C SER A 83 0.51 9.84 16.38
N ILE A 84 0.97 8.61 16.64
CA ILE A 84 2.05 7.94 15.92
C ILE A 84 1.49 6.64 15.34
N VAL A 85 1.58 6.49 14.03
CA VAL A 85 1.11 5.31 13.30
C VAL A 85 2.30 4.67 12.57
N LEU A 86 2.62 3.45 12.93
CA LEU A 86 3.56 2.59 12.24
C LEU A 86 2.73 1.61 11.40
N GLU A 87 2.64 1.80 10.09
CA GLU A 87 1.82 0.95 9.23
C GLU A 87 2.44 -0.46 9.06
N ALA A 88 1.63 -1.38 8.55
CA ALA A 88 1.96 -2.80 8.48
C ALA A 88 3.28 -3.08 7.75
N ASN A 89 3.97 -4.14 8.18
CA ASN A 89 5.22 -4.64 7.61
C ASN A 89 6.36 -3.59 7.56
N SER A 90 6.26 -2.48 8.30
CA SER A 90 7.35 -1.52 8.43
C SER A 90 8.42 -2.03 9.41
N GLY A 91 9.68 -1.79 9.07
CA GLY A 91 10.86 -2.27 9.79
C GLY A 91 11.67 -1.13 10.40
N TYR A 92 12.18 -1.34 11.60
CA TYR A 92 12.94 -0.34 12.36
C TYR A 92 14.26 -0.93 12.82
N GLY A 93 15.38 -0.29 12.49
CA GLY A 93 16.68 -0.64 13.05
C GLY A 93 16.75 -0.33 14.55
N PRO A 94 17.84 -0.74 15.24
CA PRO A 94 18.02 -0.41 16.65
C PRO A 94 18.01 1.10 16.93
N ASN A 95 17.50 1.46 18.11
CA ASN A 95 17.54 2.82 18.68
C ASN A 95 16.85 3.91 17.85
N VAL A 96 15.86 3.57 17.02
CA VAL A 96 15.03 4.57 16.33
C VAL A 96 14.20 5.36 17.35
N TYR A 97 14.15 6.68 17.17
CA TYR A 97 13.33 7.58 17.99
C TYR A 97 12.30 8.30 17.13
N ILE A 98 11.03 8.27 17.56
CA ILE A 98 9.91 8.89 16.87
C ILE A 98 9.11 9.72 17.87
N ALA A 99 8.90 11.00 17.56
CA ALA A 99 8.07 11.90 18.34
C ALA A 99 7.25 12.83 17.43
N ASP A 100 5.98 13.02 17.78
CA ASP A 100 5.03 13.84 17.01
C ASP A 100 4.91 15.29 17.53
N THR A 101 5.60 15.62 18.62
CA THR A 101 5.66 16.95 19.24
C THR A 101 7.04 17.21 19.84
N ASP A 102 7.35 18.48 20.07
CA ASP A 102 8.57 18.96 20.75
C ASP A 102 8.20 19.73 22.03
N HIS A 103 9.18 19.99 22.91
CA HIS A 103 9.01 20.86 24.08
C HIS A 103 8.89 22.34 23.69
N GLU A 104 7.93 23.05 24.28
CA GLU A 104 7.87 24.51 24.16
C GLU A 104 9.09 25.14 24.85
N TYR A 105 9.65 26.18 24.23
CA TYR A 105 10.90 26.82 24.69
C TYR A 105 10.88 28.34 24.62
N ARG A 106 9.84 28.95 24.04
CA ARG A 106 9.77 30.38 23.75
C ARG A 106 9.57 31.26 24.99
N TRP A 107 9.14 30.70 26.13
CA TRP A 107 8.92 31.46 27.36
C TRP A 107 10.23 31.64 28.14
N ILE A 108 10.95 32.72 27.84
CA ILE A 108 12.19 33.06 28.54
C ILE A 108 11.91 33.32 30.03
N GLY A 109 12.70 32.71 30.91
CA GLY A 109 12.56 32.82 32.38
C GLY A 109 11.81 31.65 33.04
N LEU A 110 11.17 30.77 32.26
CA LEU A 110 10.59 29.52 32.73
C LEU A 110 11.44 28.34 32.21
N PRO A 111 11.89 27.39 33.03
CA PRO A 111 12.62 26.21 32.53
C PRO A 111 11.80 25.45 31.47
N VAL A 112 12.42 25.05 30.36
CA VAL A 112 11.78 24.37 29.20
C VAL A 112 10.87 23.21 29.63
N ILE A 113 11.31 22.39 30.60
CA ILE A 113 10.53 21.25 31.10
C ILE A 113 9.18 21.65 31.73
N ARG A 114 9.02 22.92 32.11
CA ARG A 114 7.78 23.49 32.69
C ARG A 114 6.93 24.24 31.66
N GLN A 115 7.39 24.36 30.42
CA GLN A 115 6.69 25.11 29.37
C GLN A 115 5.67 24.26 28.59
N GLY A 116 5.69 22.93 28.75
CA GLY A 116 4.79 22.01 28.06
C GLY A 116 5.30 21.61 26.67
N ILE A 117 4.37 21.37 25.74
CA ILE A 117 4.64 20.91 24.37
C ILE A 117 4.31 22.00 23.35
N THR A 118 4.96 21.94 22.19
CA THR A 118 4.79 22.92 21.10
C THR A 118 3.48 22.76 20.33
N ARG A 119 2.96 21.53 20.22
CA ARG A 119 1.73 21.21 19.48
C ARG A 119 0.94 20.11 20.16
N ALA A 120 -0.38 20.27 20.17
CA ALA A 120 -1.37 19.29 20.64
C ALA A 120 -2.25 18.77 19.48
N ASP A 121 -1.75 18.92 18.26
CA ASP A 121 -2.35 18.45 17.01
C ASP A 121 -1.29 17.87 16.09
N GLY A 122 -1.74 17.12 15.08
CA GLY A 122 -0.87 16.48 14.08
C GLY A 122 -0.69 14.97 14.32
N ARG A 123 0.14 14.37 13.46
CA ARG A 123 0.44 12.94 13.50
C ARG A 123 1.78 12.64 12.85
N VAL A 124 2.42 11.55 13.28
CA VAL A 124 3.50 10.89 12.54
C VAL A 124 2.95 9.62 11.90
N VAL A 125 3.23 9.42 10.61
CA VAL A 125 2.93 8.16 9.93
C VAL A 125 4.21 7.62 9.30
N VAL A 126 4.50 6.34 9.54
CA VAL A 126 5.50 5.58 8.80
C VAL A 126 4.78 4.56 7.95
N GLY A 127 4.81 4.76 6.64
CA GLY A 127 4.02 4.01 5.68
C GLY A 127 4.44 2.55 5.55
N GLU A 128 3.48 1.74 5.12
CA GLU A 128 3.59 0.28 4.98
C GLU A 128 4.92 -0.13 4.31
N GLY A 129 5.56 -1.19 4.78
CA GLY A 129 6.76 -1.77 4.17
C GLY A 129 8.01 -0.87 4.19
N SER A 130 7.99 0.26 4.89
CA SER A 130 9.14 1.16 4.98
C SER A 130 10.21 0.63 5.94
N TRP A 131 11.47 0.97 5.69
CA TRP A 131 12.60 0.67 6.56
C TRP A 131 13.19 1.95 7.15
N ILE A 132 13.27 2.02 8.48
CA ILE A 132 13.90 3.11 9.21
C ILE A 132 15.24 2.63 9.79
N GLY A 133 16.34 3.18 9.29
CA GLY A 133 17.69 2.77 9.69
C GLY A 133 18.03 3.07 11.15
N SER A 134 19.03 2.36 11.68
CA SER A 134 19.46 2.46 13.07
C SER A 134 19.78 3.90 13.49
N ASN A 135 19.42 4.25 14.73
CA ASN A 135 19.60 5.58 15.32
C ASN A 135 18.97 6.74 14.53
N ALA A 136 18.05 6.47 13.59
CA ALA A 136 17.32 7.54 12.93
C ALA A 136 16.34 8.21 13.90
N VAL A 137 16.13 9.50 13.69
CA VAL A 137 15.18 10.34 14.44
C VAL A 137 14.11 10.84 13.48
N ILE A 138 12.86 10.67 13.87
CA ILE A 138 11.68 11.19 13.16
C ILE A 138 11.00 12.15 14.12
N ALA A 139 10.95 13.44 13.77
CA ALA A 139 10.48 14.49 14.67
C ALA A 139 9.48 15.43 13.98
N GLY A 140 8.39 15.72 14.69
CA GLY A 140 7.32 16.62 14.27
C GLY A 140 6.14 15.90 13.64
N SER A 141 5.19 16.65 13.07
CA SER A 141 3.99 16.09 12.44
C SER A 141 4.24 15.82 10.96
N ILE A 142 4.79 14.65 10.63
CA ILE A 142 5.24 14.30 9.26
C ILE A 142 4.80 12.91 8.82
N ALA A 143 4.74 12.70 7.50
CA ALA A 143 4.47 11.42 6.88
C ALA A 143 5.70 10.90 6.13
N ILE A 144 6.15 9.69 6.47
CA ILE A 144 7.03 8.88 5.65
C ILE A 144 6.12 7.93 4.85
N GLY A 145 6.17 8.02 3.53
CA GLY A 145 5.36 7.23 2.63
C GLY A 145 5.73 5.74 2.62
N LYS A 146 4.96 4.95 1.86
CA LYS A 146 5.11 3.49 1.74
C LYS A 146 6.42 3.10 1.06
N GLY A 147 6.99 1.97 1.46
CA GLY A 147 8.21 1.41 0.85
C GLY A 147 9.39 2.38 0.86
N CYS A 148 9.43 3.31 1.82
CA CYS A 148 10.54 4.24 1.96
C CYS A 148 11.72 3.61 2.67
N VAL A 149 12.92 4.14 2.42
CA VAL A 149 14.12 3.78 3.17
C VAL A 149 14.70 5.04 3.78
N VAL A 150 14.76 5.10 5.11
CA VAL A 150 15.50 6.13 5.85
C VAL A 150 16.86 5.57 6.25
N GLY A 151 17.93 6.24 5.85
CA GLY A 151 19.29 5.81 6.21
C GLY A 151 19.56 5.90 7.71
N ALA A 152 20.47 5.07 8.20
CA ALA A 152 20.93 5.13 9.59
C ALA A 152 21.47 6.53 9.96
N ASN A 153 21.31 6.93 11.22
CA ASN A 153 21.68 8.25 11.76
C ASN A 153 21.06 9.45 11.03
N SER A 154 19.92 9.28 10.36
CA SER A 154 19.22 10.38 9.68
C SER A 154 18.24 11.08 10.60
N ILE A 155 18.04 12.40 10.42
CA ILE A 155 17.03 13.18 11.14
C ILE A 155 15.97 13.65 10.14
N VAL A 156 14.78 13.06 10.20
CA VAL A 156 13.66 13.34 9.31
C VAL A 156 12.74 14.36 9.98
N THR A 157 12.61 15.53 9.34
CA THR A 157 11.80 16.66 9.83
C THR A 157 10.81 17.17 8.78
N LYS A 158 10.69 16.46 7.65
CA LYS A 158 9.79 16.77 6.54
C LYS A 158 9.25 15.47 5.96
N ASP A 159 8.10 15.57 5.31
CA ASP A 159 7.49 14.44 4.63
C ASP A 159 8.43 13.80 3.61
N VAL A 160 8.34 12.47 3.50
CA VAL A 160 9.09 11.65 2.54
C VAL A 160 8.07 10.95 1.66
N PRO A 161 7.99 11.24 0.34
CA PRO A 161 7.03 10.60 -0.55
C PRO A 161 7.22 9.08 -0.65
N ASP A 162 6.17 8.34 -1.00
CA ASP A 162 6.25 6.88 -1.21
C ASP A 162 7.42 6.47 -2.13
N TYR A 163 8.03 5.32 -1.88
CA TYR A 163 9.12 4.74 -2.68
C TYR A 163 10.28 5.72 -2.86
N SER A 164 10.73 6.30 -1.74
CA SER A 164 11.87 7.20 -1.64
C SER A 164 12.97 6.63 -0.75
N VAL A 165 14.22 7.00 -1.03
CA VAL A 165 15.33 6.82 -0.10
C VAL A 165 15.73 8.18 0.43
N ALA A 166 15.65 8.40 1.74
CA ALA A 166 16.02 9.64 2.40
C ALA A 166 17.18 9.42 3.38
N VAL A 167 18.20 10.28 3.35
CA VAL A 167 19.38 10.14 4.22
C VAL A 167 19.89 11.49 4.71
N GLY A 168 20.59 11.49 5.85
CA GLY A 168 21.33 12.63 6.38
C GLY A 168 20.61 13.37 7.51
N SER A 169 21.24 14.42 8.01
CA SER A 169 20.71 15.27 9.10
C SER A 169 20.89 16.75 8.73
N PRO A 170 19.83 17.46 8.36
CA PRO A 170 18.47 16.95 8.14
C PRO A 170 18.40 16.05 6.89
N ALA A 171 17.49 15.07 6.90
CA ALA A 171 17.33 14.08 5.84
C ALA A 171 16.90 14.75 4.53
N ARG A 172 17.44 14.24 3.42
CA ARG A 172 17.11 14.66 2.05
C ARG A 172 16.87 13.43 1.20
N ILE A 173 15.93 13.55 0.25
CA ILE A 173 15.65 12.52 -0.73
C ILE A 173 16.90 12.32 -1.60
N MET A 174 17.47 11.12 -1.54
CA MET A 174 18.66 10.67 -2.26
C MET A 174 18.29 9.87 -3.50
N LYS A 175 17.19 9.10 -3.43
CA LYS A 175 16.67 8.32 -4.57
C LYS A 175 15.15 8.33 -4.58
N LEU A 176 14.58 8.19 -5.77
CA LEU A 176 13.17 7.93 -6.02
C LEU A 176 13.04 6.77 -6.99
N PHE A 177 12.04 5.91 -6.81
CA PHE A 177 11.65 4.97 -7.85
C PHE A 177 11.01 5.71 -9.04
N ASP A 178 11.44 5.43 -10.26
CA ASP A 178 10.93 6.05 -11.49
C ASP A 178 10.20 5.00 -12.35
N PRO A 179 8.90 5.18 -12.64
CA PRO A 179 8.13 4.21 -13.42
C PRO A 179 8.49 4.18 -14.91
N ASP A 180 9.15 5.22 -15.44
CA ASP A 180 9.59 5.21 -16.83
C ASP A 180 10.82 4.28 -17.01
N SER A 181 11.84 4.43 -16.14
CA SER A 181 13.02 3.57 -16.15
C SER A 181 12.83 2.22 -15.44
N LEU A 182 11.78 2.06 -14.64
CA LEU A 182 11.53 0.89 -13.77
C LEU A 182 12.69 0.61 -12.81
N ASP A 183 13.32 1.68 -12.31
CA ASP A 183 14.45 1.61 -11.39
C ASP A 183 14.52 2.84 -10.48
N TRP A 184 15.45 2.82 -9.52
CA TRP A 184 15.73 3.90 -8.60
C TRP A 184 16.67 4.93 -9.22
N VAL A 185 16.18 6.14 -9.44
CA VAL A 185 16.98 7.26 -9.93
C VAL A 185 17.57 8.06 -8.77
N ARG A 186 18.84 8.48 -8.92
CA ARG A 186 19.50 9.34 -7.94
C ARG A 186 19.01 10.78 -8.08
N ILE A 187 18.65 11.39 -6.96
CA ILE A 187 18.18 12.77 -6.88
C ILE A 187 19.33 13.70 -6.48
N ARG A 188 19.46 14.80 -7.21
CA ARG A 188 20.50 15.84 -7.03
C ARG A 188 19.92 17.19 -6.63
N SER A 189 18.65 17.45 -6.90
CA SER A 189 17.96 18.70 -6.59
C SER A 189 16.48 18.45 -6.28
N GLY A 190 15.83 19.43 -5.63
CA GLY A 190 14.38 19.39 -5.39
C GLY A 190 13.56 19.38 -6.68
N GLU A 191 13.97 20.15 -7.68
CA GLU A 191 13.31 20.17 -9.00
C GLU A 191 13.33 18.80 -9.69
N GLN A 192 14.45 18.07 -9.59
CA GLN A 192 14.53 16.71 -10.12
C GLN A 192 13.58 15.77 -9.37
N ALA A 193 13.45 15.91 -8.05
CA ALA A 193 12.51 15.12 -7.27
C ALA A 193 11.06 15.37 -7.72
N GLU A 194 10.66 16.64 -7.82
CA GLU A 194 9.33 17.04 -8.27
C GLU A 194 9.02 16.54 -9.69
N ALA A 195 10.01 16.56 -10.60
CA ALA A 195 9.85 16.04 -11.94
C ALA A 195 9.54 14.53 -11.95
N VAL A 196 10.23 13.73 -11.12
CA VAL A 196 9.96 12.29 -11.00
C VAL A 196 8.60 12.03 -10.38
N LEU A 197 8.23 12.75 -9.32
CA LEU A 197 6.92 12.61 -8.66
C LEU A 197 5.76 13.00 -9.58
N ARG A 198 5.95 14.03 -10.42
CA ARG A 198 5.00 14.40 -11.47
C ARG A 198 4.91 13.32 -12.53
N ALA A 199 6.03 12.79 -13.01
CA ALA A 199 6.07 11.72 -14.00
C ALA A 199 5.28 10.49 -13.54
N ARG A 200 5.40 10.09 -12.26
CA ARG A 200 4.56 9.02 -11.67
C ARG A 200 3.07 9.29 -11.89
N SER A 201 2.63 10.51 -11.59
CA SER A 201 1.22 10.90 -11.70
C SER A 201 0.69 10.95 -13.14
N GLU A 202 1.56 11.28 -14.09
CA GLU A 202 1.22 11.36 -15.51
C GLU A 202 1.28 9.99 -16.20
N ARG A 203 2.24 9.16 -15.80
CA ARG A 203 2.56 7.83 -16.35
C ARG A 203 2.72 6.83 -15.20
N PRO A 204 1.61 6.35 -14.63
CA PRO A 204 1.68 5.37 -13.55
C PRO A 204 2.32 4.06 -14.04
N LEU A 205 2.79 3.24 -13.11
CA LEU A 205 3.26 1.90 -13.43
C LEU A 205 2.09 0.99 -13.82
N LEU A 206 1.00 1.05 -13.06
CA LEU A 206 -0.15 0.18 -13.20
C LEU A 206 -1.46 0.99 -13.26
N SER A 207 -2.32 0.66 -14.22
CA SER A 207 -3.73 1.03 -14.18
C SER A 207 -4.57 -0.19 -13.79
N ILE A 208 -5.44 -0.02 -12.81
CA ILE A 208 -6.47 -1.01 -12.46
C ILE A 208 -7.77 -0.57 -13.14
N GLY A 209 -8.17 -1.29 -14.18
CA GLY A 209 -9.37 -1.03 -14.96
C GLY A 209 -10.58 -1.81 -14.45
N ILE A 210 -11.65 -1.11 -14.09
CA ILE A 210 -12.88 -1.68 -13.54
C ILE A 210 -14.06 -1.30 -14.45
N PRO A 211 -14.58 -2.20 -15.29
CA PRO A 211 -15.83 -1.99 -15.98
C PRO A 211 -16.98 -2.21 -14.98
N THR A 212 -17.96 -1.30 -14.97
CA THR A 212 -19.13 -1.40 -14.09
C THR A 212 -20.43 -1.12 -14.83
N LEU A 213 -21.48 -1.78 -14.38
CA LEU A 213 -22.87 -1.57 -14.80
C LEU A 213 -23.77 -2.06 -13.67
N ASN A 214 -24.47 -1.13 -13.03
CA ASN A 214 -25.41 -1.40 -11.94
C ASN A 214 -24.85 -2.31 -10.82
N GLN A 215 -23.66 -1.98 -10.31
CA GLN A 215 -22.93 -2.75 -9.29
C GLN A 215 -22.49 -1.83 -8.15
N ALA A 216 -23.41 -1.00 -7.65
CA ALA A 216 -23.09 0.05 -6.67
C ALA A 216 -22.45 -0.52 -5.38
N SER A 217 -22.97 -1.61 -4.84
CA SER A 217 -22.49 -2.25 -3.61
C SER A 217 -21.09 -2.86 -3.75
N GLU A 218 -20.90 -3.64 -4.82
CA GLU A 218 -19.67 -4.36 -5.12
C GLU A 218 -18.56 -3.37 -5.43
N LEU A 219 -18.84 -2.36 -6.26
CA LEU A 219 -17.91 -1.31 -6.59
C LEU A 219 -17.50 -0.52 -5.35
N LYS A 220 -18.45 -0.19 -4.46
CA LYS A 220 -18.14 0.48 -3.21
C LYS A 220 -17.15 -0.36 -2.38
N ALA A 221 -17.44 -1.64 -2.15
CA ALA A 221 -16.56 -2.52 -1.39
C ALA A 221 -15.17 -2.67 -2.03
N CYS A 222 -15.10 -2.77 -3.36
CA CYS A 222 -13.84 -2.81 -4.10
C CYS A 222 -13.02 -1.53 -3.88
N LEU A 223 -13.64 -0.35 -4.01
CA LEU A 223 -12.96 0.94 -3.89
C LEU A 223 -12.51 1.23 -2.44
N GLU A 224 -13.35 0.90 -1.45
CA GLU A 224 -13.00 1.03 -0.02
C GLU A 224 -11.78 0.19 0.35
N ALA A 225 -11.66 -1.02 -0.19
CA ALA A 225 -10.51 -1.88 0.05
C ALA A 225 -9.25 -1.45 -0.72
N LEU A 226 -9.41 -0.94 -1.95
CA LEU A 226 -8.31 -0.67 -2.86
C LEU A 226 -7.67 0.71 -2.68
N LEU A 227 -8.47 1.77 -2.59
CA LEU A 227 -7.97 3.15 -2.65
C LEU A 227 -7.03 3.53 -1.49
N PRO A 228 -7.27 3.11 -0.23
CA PRO A 228 -6.33 3.36 0.87
C PRO A 228 -4.97 2.66 0.67
N GLN A 229 -4.96 1.49 0.02
CA GLN A 229 -3.72 0.76 -0.26
C GLN A 229 -2.87 1.46 -1.32
N ILE A 230 -3.50 2.07 -2.34
CA ILE A 230 -2.79 2.82 -3.39
C ILE A 230 -2.25 4.16 -2.89
N GLY A 231 -3.03 4.85 -2.06
CA GLY A 231 -2.69 6.17 -1.52
C GLY A 231 -2.41 7.21 -2.61
N ALA A 232 -1.44 8.08 -2.35
CA ALA A 232 -1.07 9.18 -3.24
C ALA A 232 0.20 8.91 -4.07
N SER A 233 0.80 7.70 -3.99
CA SER A 233 2.09 7.33 -4.60
C SER A 233 2.30 7.74 -6.05
N GLY A 234 1.22 7.72 -6.84
CA GLY A 234 1.24 7.92 -8.29
C GLY A 234 1.72 6.71 -9.08
N LEU A 235 2.16 5.63 -8.44
CA LEU A 235 2.53 4.42 -9.18
C LEU A 235 1.31 3.64 -9.70
N ILE A 236 0.15 3.83 -9.09
CA ILE A 236 -1.10 3.16 -9.50
C ILE A 236 -2.20 4.19 -9.70
N GLU A 237 -2.99 4.01 -10.75
CA GLU A 237 -4.29 4.67 -10.93
C GLU A 237 -5.41 3.64 -11.02
N VAL A 238 -6.62 4.05 -10.63
CA VAL A 238 -7.85 3.27 -10.79
C VAL A 238 -8.70 3.92 -11.86
N CYS A 239 -9.05 3.17 -12.90
CA CYS A 239 -9.86 3.61 -14.02
C CYS A 239 -11.20 2.87 -14.01
N VAL A 240 -12.28 3.55 -13.66
CA VAL A 240 -13.63 2.99 -13.71
C VAL A 240 -14.30 3.40 -15.01
N PHE A 241 -14.83 2.43 -15.75
CA PHE A 241 -15.71 2.68 -16.89
C PHE A 241 -17.14 2.28 -16.54
N ASP A 242 -18.02 3.27 -16.39
CA ASP A 242 -19.45 3.08 -16.15
C ASP A 242 -20.21 2.97 -17.48
N ASP A 243 -20.76 1.79 -17.78
CA ASP A 243 -21.51 1.51 -19.00
C ASP A 243 -22.97 2.00 -18.95
N GLY A 244 -23.17 3.19 -18.39
CA GLY A 244 -24.48 3.83 -18.30
C GLY A 244 -25.35 3.25 -17.19
N SER A 245 -24.77 3.06 -16.00
CA SER A 245 -25.51 2.62 -14.81
C SER A 245 -26.68 3.54 -14.49
N THR A 246 -27.77 2.95 -14.05
CA THR A 246 -29.05 3.61 -13.71
C THR A 246 -29.42 3.45 -12.24
N ASP A 247 -28.60 2.74 -11.46
CA ASP A 247 -28.71 2.60 -10.01
C ASP A 247 -27.88 3.66 -9.27
N GLU A 248 -27.51 3.39 -8.01
CA GLU A 248 -26.69 4.30 -7.19
C GLU A 248 -25.20 4.34 -7.59
N THR A 249 -24.75 3.57 -8.60
CA THR A 249 -23.33 3.52 -9.01
C THR A 249 -22.73 4.91 -9.28
N PRO A 250 -23.40 5.83 -10.01
CA PRO A 250 -22.85 7.18 -10.22
C PRO A 250 -22.68 7.98 -8.93
N ARG A 251 -23.56 7.78 -7.95
CA ARG A 251 -23.48 8.46 -6.64
C ARG A 251 -22.31 7.91 -5.81
N VAL A 252 -22.11 6.59 -5.81
CA VAL A 252 -20.96 5.94 -5.18
C VAL A 252 -19.67 6.51 -5.75
N LEU A 253 -19.55 6.56 -7.08
CA LEU A 253 -18.36 7.10 -7.77
C LEU A 253 -18.10 8.57 -7.43
N ALA A 254 -19.15 9.40 -7.39
CA ALA A 254 -19.02 10.80 -7.00
C ALA A 254 -18.48 10.96 -5.57
N GLY A 255 -18.87 10.08 -4.64
CA GLY A 255 -18.38 10.08 -3.26
C GLY A 255 -16.87 9.84 -3.14
N PHE A 256 -16.30 8.94 -3.96
CA PHE A 256 -14.85 8.67 -3.92
C PHE A 256 -14.02 9.68 -4.71
N LEU A 257 -14.57 10.32 -5.75
CA LEU A 257 -13.81 11.26 -6.58
C LEU A 257 -13.29 12.48 -5.83
N ALA A 258 -13.94 12.89 -4.74
CA ALA A 258 -13.55 14.05 -3.95
C ALA A 258 -12.21 13.86 -3.24
N ASP A 259 -11.96 12.66 -2.70
CA ASP A 259 -10.84 12.39 -1.79
C ASP A 259 -9.74 11.53 -2.42
N HIS A 260 -9.96 11.02 -3.64
CA HIS A 260 -9.05 10.07 -4.29
C HIS A 260 -8.56 10.57 -5.66
N PRO A 261 -7.44 11.33 -5.71
CA PRO A 261 -6.89 11.87 -6.96
C PRO A 261 -6.38 10.80 -7.93
N ARG A 262 -6.28 9.54 -7.48
CA ARG A 262 -5.89 8.39 -8.30
C ARG A 262 -7.08 7.65 -8.93
N LEU A 263 -8.31 8.02 -8.59
CA LEU A 263 -9.52 7.47 -9.20
C LEU A 263 -9.93 8.33 -10.42
N ARG A 264 -10.12 7.68 -11.56
CA ARG A 264 -10.59 8.30 -12.80
C ARG A 264 -11.82 7.55 -13.29
N VAL A 265 -12.86 8.29 -13.64
CA VAL A 265 -14.14 7.73 -14.08
C VAL A 265 -14.45 8.19 -15.49
N ARG A 266 -14.88 7.27 -16.34
CA ARG A 266 -15.48 7.55 -17.65
C ARG A 266 -16.84 6.88 -17.71
N ARG A 267 -17.82 7.53 -18.32
CA ARG A 267 -19.17 6.98 -18.51
C ARG A 267 -19.53 6.93 -19.99
N SER A 268 -20.26 5.90 -20.40
CA SER A 268 -20.84 5.85 -21.76
C SER A 268 -21.86 6.98 -21.96
N ALA A 269 -22.07 7.39 -23.22
CA ALA A 269 -23.04 8.43 -23.53
C ALA A 269 -24.47 7.96 -23.19
N SER A 270 -25.31 8.89 -22.75
CA SER A 270 -26.69 8.61 -22.33
C SER A 270 -27.45 7.83 -23.42
N GLY A 271 -28.02 6.67 -23.04
CA GLY A 271 -28.75 5.79 -23.95
C GLY A 271 -27.91 4.78 -24.75
N SER A 272 -26.57 4.77 -24.60
CA SER A 272 -25.69 3.81 -25.28
C SER A 272 -25.03 2.85 -24.29
N ARG A 273 -25.60 1.65 -24.13
CA ARG A 273 -24.91 0.54 -23.44
C ARG A 273 -24.00 -0.16 -24.44
N LEU A 274 -22.71 -0.23 -24.14
CA LEU A 274 -21.69 -0.82 -25.00
C LEU A 274 -21.58 -2.34 -24.78
N GLY A 275 -21.95 -2.82 -23.60
CA GLY A 275 -21.82 -4.21 -23.18
C GLY A 275 -20.44 -4.51 -22.59
N ALA A 276 -20.37 -5.56 -21.77
CA ALA A 276 -19.22 -5.85 -20.91
C ALA A 276 -17.88 -6.02 -21.66
N GLU A 277 -17.88 -6.58 -22.87
CA GLU A 277 -16.65 -6.71 -23.67
C GLU A 277 -16.15 -5.35 -24.16
N ARG A 278 -17.04 -4.51 -24.67
CA ARG A 278 -16.68 -3.20 -25.21
C ARG A 278 -16.31 -2.21 -24.10
N SER A 279 -16.97 -2.30 -22.94
CA SER A 279 -16.57 -1.55 -21.74
C SER A 279 -15.14 -1.85 -21.31
N ARG A 280 -14.66 -3.11 -21.46
CA ARG A 280 -13.26 -3.46 -21.21
C ARG A 280 -12.32 -2.86 -22.26
N LEU A 281 -12.72 -2.87 -23.54
CA LEU A 281 -11.92 -2.27 -24.60
C LEU A 281 -11.70 -0.77 -24.38
N GLU A 282 -12.71 -0.05 -23.89
CA GLU A 282 -12.62 1.38 -23.56
C GLU A 282 -11.62 1.70 -22.43
N LEU A 283 -11.33 0.73 -21.55
CA LEU A 283 -10.33 0.89 -20.50
C LEU A 283 -8.90 0.93 -21.04
N ILE A 284 -8.60 0.26 -22.17
CA ILE A 284 -7.25 0.20 -22.75
C ILE A 284 -6.72 1.59 -23.14
N PRO A 285 -7.44 2.41 -23.95
CA PRO A 285 -6.99 3.77 -24.28
C PRO A 285 -7.26 4.78 -23.14
N PHE A 286 -8.06 4.44 -22.13
CA PHE A 286 -8.30 5.31 -20.98
C PHE A 286 -7.20 5.21 -19.92
N ALA A 287 -6.65 4.01 -19.74
CA ALA A 287 -5.52 3.71 -18.88
C ALA A 287 -4.22 4.36 -19.40
N ARG A 288 -3.45 4.94 -18.48
CA ARG A 288 -2.14 5.54 -18.74
C ARG A 288 -0.99 4.66 -18.27
N GLY A 289 -1.28 3.69 -17.41
CA GLY A 289 -0.29 2.80 -16.81
C GLY A 289 0.46 1.99 -17.85
N ARG A 290 1.75 1.73 -17.61
CA ARG A 290 2.53 0.81 -18.46
C ARG A 290 1.89 -0.58 -18.50
N PHE A 291 1.38 -1.02 -17.36
CA PHE A 291 0.60 -2.24 -17.22
C PHE A 291 -0.88 -1.94 -16.95
N LEU A 292 -1.76 -2.83 -17.39
CA LEU A 292 -3.19 -2.78 -17.17
C LEU A 292 -3.62 -4.09 -16.51
N MET A 293 -4.22 -3.98 -15.32
CA MET A 293 -4.95 -5.07 -14.67
C MET A 293 -6.43 -4.84 -14.89
N LEU A 294 -7.15 -5.84 -15.39
CA LEU A 294 -8.60 -5.78 -15.50
C LEU A 294 -9.22 -6.53 -14.33
N LEU A 295 -10.11 -5.85 -13.63
CA LEU A 295 -10.72 -6.33 -12.40
C LEU A 295 -12.24 -6.27 -12.55
N GLY A 296 -12.97 -7.29 -12.09
CA GLY A 296 -14.42 -7.19 -11.96
C GLY A 296 -14.79 -6.26 -10.81
N ALA A 297 -15.90 -5.52 -10.91
CA ALA A 297 -16.38 -4.71 -9.78
C ALA A 297 -16.68 -5.56 -8.52
N GLY A 298 -16.91 -6.86 -8.69
CA GLY A 298 -17.10 -7.83 -7.61
C GLY A 298 -15.82 -8.37 -6.98
N ASP A 299 -14.63 -7.97 -7.40
CA ASP A 299 -13.37 -8.43 -6.79
C ASP A 299 -12.88 -7.40 -5.75
N VAL A 300 -12.58 -7.86 -4.55
CA VAL A 300 -12.14 -7.02 -3.42
C VAL A 300 -10.71 -7.36 -3.05
N PHE A 301 -9.86 -6.34 -2.98
CA PHE A 301 -8.46 -6.49 -2.56
C PHE A 301 -8.39 -6.85 -1.08
N LEU A 302 -7.57 -7.86 -0.75
CA LEU A 302 -7.20 -8.14 0.64
C LEU A 302 -6.26 -7.03 1.15
N PRO A 303 -6.19 -6.80 2.47
CA PRO A 303 -5.19 -5.90 3.05
C PRO A 303 -3.76 -6.23 2.60
N SER A 304 -2.91 -5.22 2.49
CA SER A 304 -1.49 -5.37 2.13
C SER A 304 -1.23 -6.05 0.77
N THR A 305 -2.18 -5.97 -0.18
CA THR A 305 -2.08 -6.58 -1.50
C THR A 305 -1.24 -5.76 -2.48
N VAL A 306 -1.29 -4.43 -2.36
CA VAL A 306 -0.67 -3.53 -3.36
C VAL A 306 0.85 -3.68 -3.42
N GLN A 307 1.54 -3.83 -2.28
CA GLN A 307 3.00 -3.96 -2.30
C GLN A 307 3.50 -5.27 -2.94
N PRO A 308 2.99 -6.47 -2.58
CA PRO A 308 3.33 -7.70 -3.27
C PRO A 308 3.01 -7.65 -4.77
N LEU A 309 1.91 -7.00 -5.15
CA LEU A 309 1.55 -6.83 -6.57
C LEU A 309 2.59 -6.00 -7.33
N LEU A 310 3.03 -4.88 -6.76
CA LEU A 310 4.10 -4.05 -7.34
C LEU A 310 5.41 -4.81 -7.42
N TYR A 311 5.76 -5.58 -6.38
CA TYR A 311 6.94 -6.45 -6.37
C TYR A 311 6.88 -7.46 -7.52
N ALA A 312 5.80 -8.22 -7.63
CA ALA A 312 5.61 -9.21 -8.68
C ALA A 312 5.73 -8.60 -10.08
N LEU A 313 5.07 -7.46 -10.30
CA LEU A 313 5.09 -6.74 -11.57
C LEU A 313 6.50 -6.28 -11.95
N LEU A 314 7.27 -5.75 -11.00
CA LEU A 314 8.64 -5.29 -11.25
C LEU A 314 9.62 -6.44 -11.45
N ARG A 315 9.43 -7.58 -10.77
CA ARG A 315 10.24 -8.80 -10.97
C ARG A 315 9.96 -9.47 -12.31
N MET A 316 8.77 -9.27 -12.87
CA MET A 316 8.32 -9.81 -14.15
C MET A 316 8.13 -8.73 -15.21
N LYS A 317 8.80 -7.58 -15.08
CA LYS A 317 8.61 -6.40 -15.94
C LYS A 317 8.88 -6.63 -17.42
N ASP A 318 9.67 -7.64 -17.75
CA ASP A 318 10.00 -8.03 -19.12
C ASP A 318 9.00 -9.04 -19.71
N ARG A 319 7.98 -9.44 -18.94
CA ARG A 319 6.94 -10.36 -19.39
C ARG A 319 5.71 -9.57 -19.83
N PRO A 320 5.13 -9.86 -21.00
CA PRO A 320 3.95 -9.17 -21.48
C PRO A 320 2.68 -9.49 -20.69
N VAL A 321 2.63 -10.65 -20.02
CA VAL A 321 1.47 -11.13 -19.26
C VAL A 321 1.94 -11.63 -17.90
N VAL A 322 1.20 -11.27 -16.85
CA VAL A 322 1.29 -11.88 -15.53
C VAL A 322 -0.10 -12.34 -15.10
N LEU A 323 -0.22 -13.63 -14.79
CA LEU A 323 -1.39 -14.24 -14.19
C LEU A 323 -1.30 -14.12 -12.67
N LEU A 324 -2.33 -13.55 -12.04
CA LEU A 324 -2.48 -13.57 -10.60
C LEU A 324 -3.27 -14.82 -10.19
N ASP A 325 -2.62 -15.72 -9.47
CA ASP A 325 -3.18 -17.00 -9.02
C ASP A 325 -3.65 -16.91 -7.56
N GLN A 326 -4.96 -17.06 -7.38
CA GLN A 326 -5.66 -16.91 -6.11
C GLN A 326 -5.83 -18.22 -5.32
N ARG A 327 -5.34 -19.36 -5.83
CA ARG A 327 -5.63 -20.70 -5.29
C ARG A 327 -4.79 -21.06 -4.06
N ARG A 328 -3.65 -20.41 -3.87
CA ARG A 328 -2.69 -20.68 -2.79
C ARG A 328 -2.53 -19.45 -1.92
N GLU A 329 -2.27 -19.65 -0.64
CA GLU A 329 -1.97 -18.56 0.29
C GLU A 329 -0.48 -18.18 0.21
N GLU A 330 0.40 -19.14 -0.11
CA GLU A 330 1.84 -18.94 -0.23
C GLU A 330 2.21 -18.06 -1.43
N GLU A 331 3.16 -17.15 -1.20
CA GLU A 331 3.65 -16.22 -2.21
C GLU A 331 4.76 -16.84 -3.05
N GLU A 332 4.51 -17.04 -4.34
CA GLU A 332 5.50 -17.59 -5.27
C GLU A 332 5.46 -16.86 -6.62
N LEU A 333 6.63 -16.65 -7.20
CA LEU A 333 6.78 -16.13 -8.56
C LEU A 333 7.29 -17.25 -9.47
N GLU A 334 6.49 -17.62 -10.46
CA GLU A 334 6.82 -18.67 -11.41
C GLU A 334 6.87 -18.14 -12.85
N ALA A 335 7.44 -18.96 -13.73
CA ALA A 335 7.47 -18.72 -15.17
C ALA A 335 6.66 -19.78 -15.89
N GLY A 336 5.93 -19.35 -16.91
CA GLY A 336 5.29 -20.22 -17.88
C GLY A 336 5.56 -19.72 -19.30
N GLU A 337 5.24 -20.55 -20.27
CA GLU A 337 5.48 -20.30 -21.67
C GLU A 337 4.29 -20.69 -22.57
N GLY A 338 3.93 -19.77 -23.46
CA GLY A 338 2.94 -19.98 -24.50
C GLY A 338 1.47 -19.84 -24.05
N PRO A 339 0.57 -19.65 -25.02
CA PRO A 339 -0.86 -19.41 -24.74
C PRO A 339 -1.57 -20.63 -24.15
N GLU A 340 -1.17 -21.85 -24.52
CA GLU A 340 -1.80 -23.08 -24.04
C GLU A 340 -1.58 -23.30 -22.54
N GLU A 341 -0.36 -23.05 -22.06
CA GLU A 341 -0.04 -23.15 -20.63
C GLU A 341 -0.74 -22.06 -19.82
N LEU A 342 -0.75 -20.81 -20.32
CA LEU A 342 -1.50 -19.72 -19.68
C LEU A 342 -2.98 -20.07 -19.54
N GLN A 343 -3.61 -20.58 -20.61
CA GLN A 343 -5.01 -20.98 -20.59
C GLN A 343 -5.25 -22.11 -19.59
N ARG A 344 -4.35 -23.09 -19.53
CA ARG A 344 -4.40 -24.17 -18.54
C ARG A 344 -4.36 -23.60 -17.12
N GLU A 345 -3.36 -22.80 -16.78
CA GLU A 345 -3.23 -22.21 -15.44
C GLU A 345 -4.41 -21.31 -15.07
N ALA A 346 -4.89 -20.51 -16.01
CA ALA A 346 -6.05 -19.65 -15.81
C ALA A 346 -7.36 -20.43 -15.64
N SER A 347 -7.54 -21.55 -16.34
CA SER A 347 -8.73 -22.39 -16.24
C SER A 347 -8.90 -23.05 -14.87
N LEU A 348 -7.82 -23.11 -14.09
CA LEU A 348 -7.84 -23.66 -12.74
C LEU A 348 -8.29 -22.61 -11.70
N GLN A 349 -8.36 -21.33 -12.06
CA GLN A 349 -8.76 -20.25 -11.16
C GLN A 349 -10.27 -20.26 -10.88
N PRO A 350 -10.71 -19.86 -9.67
CA PRO A 350 -12.10 -19.55 -9.42
C PRO A 350 -12.47 -18.22 -10.11
N GLY A 351 -13.46 -18.25 -11.02
CA GLY A 351 -13.97 -17.04 -11.66
C GLY A 351 -13.11 -16.51 -12.82
N THR A 352 -13.13 -15.19 -13.04
CA THR A 352 -12.34 -14.58 -14.13
C THR A 352 -10.90 -14.41 -13.67
N ALA A 353 -9.96 -15.05 -14.38
CA ALA A 353 -8.54 -14.91 -14.08
C ALA A 353 -8.11 -13.44 -14.10
N ALA A 354 -7.52 -12.97 -13.00
CA ALA A 354 -6.95 -11.64 -12.90
C ALA A 354 -5.62 -11.60 -13.67
N LEU A 355 -5.63 -10.93 -14.81
CA LEU A 355 -4.49 -10.79 -15.69
C LEU A 355 -3.94 -9.37 -15.62
N LEU A 356 -2.62 -9.25 -15.44
CA LEU A 356 -1.88 -8.02 -15.67
C LEU A 356 -1.24 -8.10 -17.04
N LEU A 357 -1.55 -7.11 -17.89
CA LEU A 357 -1.13 -7.07 -19.28
C LEU A 357 -0.23 -5.87 -19.49
N ASN A 358 0.85 -6.03 -20.25
CA ASN A 358 1.63 -4.90 -20.74
C ASN A 358 0.76 -4.10 -21.73
N ARG A 359 0.26 -2.94 -21.28
CA ARG A 359 -0.69 -2.11 -22.03
C ARG A 359 -0.04 -1.54 -23.28
N GLU A 360 1.23 -1.17 -23.22
CA GLU A 360 1.96 -0.63 -24.36
C GLU A 360 2.13 -1.67 -25.47
N ALA A 361 2.34 -2.93 -25.11
CA ALA A 361 2.39 -4.04 -26.05
C ALA A 361 1.00 -4.31 -26.67
N LEU A 362 -0.08 -4.17 -25.89
CA LEU A 362 -1.47 -4.30 -26.38
C LEU A 362 -1.85 -3.21 -27.39
N ALA A 363 -1.35 -1.99 -27.21
CA ALA A 363 -1.69 -0.85 -28.07
C ALA A 363 -1.04 -0.94 -29.47
N LYS A 364 -0.03 -1.81 -29.67
CA LYS A 364 0.63 -1.99 -30.97
C LYS A 364 -0.22 -2.87 -31.90
N PRO A 365 -0.61 -2.39 -33.10
CA PRO A 365 -1.45 -3.15 -34.03
C PRO A 365 -0.81 -4.50 -34.39
N ALA A 366 -1.62 -5.55 -34.52
CA ALA A 366 -1.15 -6.88 -34.94
C ALA A 366 -0.47 -6.80 -36.32
N GLU A 367 0.78 -7.25 -36.43
CA GLU A 367 1.43 -7.44 -37.73
C GLU A 367 0.86 -8.72 -38.33
N THR A 368 -0.08 -8.55 -39.26
CA THR A 368 -0.57 -9.52 -40.26
C THR A 368 -0.65 -11.02 -39.90
N GLY A 369 -1.89 -11.52 -39.82
CA GLY A 369 -2.26 -12.83 -40.38
C GLY A 369 -2.01 -14.09 -39.52
N GLY A 370 -2.89 -14.38 -38.57
CA GLY A 370 -3.01 -15.65 -37.86
C GLY A 370 -4.32 -15.69 -37.05
N PRO A 371 -4.94 -16.87 -36.81
CA PRO A 371 -6.37 -16.95 -36.52
C PRO A 371 -6.71 -16.22 -35.23
N ALA A 372 -7.63 -15.26 -35.36
CA ALA A 372 -8.27 -14.64 -34.23
C ALA A 372 -8.88 -15.72 -33.33
N GLY A 373 -8.38 -15.82 -32.10
CA GLY A 373 -9.28 -16.18 -31.00
C GLY A 373 -10.45 -15.21 -31.09
N THR A 374 -11.62 -15.71 -31.46
CA THR A 374 -12.82 -14.93 -31.83
C THR A 374 -13.43 -14.14 -30.67
N GLY A 375 -12.77 -14.13 -29.50
CA GLY A 375 -13.19 -13.38 -28.31
C GLY A 375 -12.47 -12.05 -28.18
N ASN A 376 -13.20 -11.01 -27.75
CA ASN A 376 -12.65 -9.70 -27.39
C ASN A 376 -12.38 -9.58 -25.88
N GLY A 377 -12.09 -10.70 -25.21
CA GLY A 377 -11.86 -10.74 -23.76
C GLY A 377 -10.38 -10.68 -23.34
N PRO A 378 -10.10 -10.48 -22.03
CA PRO A 378 -8.74 -10.38 -21.49
C PRO A 378 -7.82 -11.54 -21.84
N MET A 379 -8.34 -12.78 -21.84
CA MET A 379 -7.55 -13.97 -22.19
C MET A 379 -7.13 -13.99 -23.67
N SER A 380 -8.00 -13.56 -24.59
CA SER A 380 -7.66 -13.41 -26.01
C SER A 380 -6.55 -12.36 -26.20
N TRP A 381 -6.61 -11.27 -25.42
CA TRP A 381 -5.58 -10.23 -25.46
C TRP A 381 -4.25 -10.74 -24.95
N ALA A 382 -4.26 -11.51 -23.85
CA ALA A 382 -3.06 -12.17 -23.33
C ALA A 382 -2.47 -13.14 -24.36
N CYS A 383 -3.28 -14.00 -24.99
CA CYS A 383 -2.81 -14.93 -26.01
C CYS A 383 -2.13 -14.21 -27.19
N ARG A 384 -2.72 -13.10 -27.68
CA ARG A 384 -2.11 -12.26 -28.74
C ARG A 384 -0.79 -11.62 -28.33
N LEU A 385 -0.62 -11.29 -27.05
CA LEU A 385 0.68 -10.84 -26.56
C LEU A 385 1.71 -11.98 -26.56
N LEU A 386 1.27 -13.19 -26.18
CA LEU A 386 2.12 -14.37 -26.13
C LEU A 386 2.54 -14.90 -27.51
N GLU A 387 1.79 -14.58 -28.57
CA GLU A 387 2.22 -14.84 -29.95
C GLU A 387 3.51 -14.08 -30.32
N ARG A 388 3.75 -12.91 -29.70
CA ARG A 388 4.95 -12.08 -29.94
C ARG A 388 6.09 -12.39 -28.98
N ASP A 389 5.75 -12.66 -27.72
CA ASP A 389 6.69 -13.04 -26.68
C ASP A 389 6.03 -14.11 -25.80
N PRO A 390 6.41 -15.39 -25.93
CA PRO A 390 5.68 -16.49 -25.31
C PRO A 390 5.84 -16.52 -23.78
N ARG A 391 6.72 -15.72 -23.20
CA ARG A 391 7.01 -15.76 -21.76
C ARG A 391 5.89 -15.08 -20.97
N PHE A 392 5.38 -15.74 -19.92
CA PHE A 392 4.45 -15.11 -18.97
C PHE A 392 4.85 -15.36 -17.52
N GLY A 393 4.31 -14.52 -16.63
CA GLY A 393 4.47 -14.60 -15.19
C GLY A 393 3.30 -15.26 -14.51
N ILE A 394 3.55 -16.00 -13.44
CA ILE A 394 2.51 -16.41 -12.50
C ILE A 394 2.90 -15.85 -11.14
N PHE A 395 2.02 -15.04 -10.57
CA PHE A 395 2.13 -14.61 -9.18
C PHE A 395 1.11 -15.40 -8.36
N ARG A 396 1.59 -16.40 -7.62
CA ARG A 396 0.78 -17.18 -6.68
C ARG A 396 0.71 -16.46 -5.33
N GLY A 397 -0.46 -16.53 -4.72
CA GLY A 397 -0.75 -15.91 -3.44
C GLY A 397 -2.11 -15.25 -3.49
N ARG A 398 -2.98 -15.56 -2.53
CA ARG A 398 -4.33 -15.01 -2.48
C ARG A 398 -4.28 -13.51 -2.17
N ARG A 399 -4.89 -12.72 -3.04
CA ARG A 399 -4.91 -11.25 -3.04
C ARG A 399 -6.29 -10.65 -3.21
N LEU A 400 -7.19 -11.41 -3.80
CA LEU A 400 -8.55 -10.98 -4.07
C LEU A 400 -9.52 -11.94 -3.41
N ARG A 401 -10.68 -11.42 -3.03
CA ARG A 401 -11.86 -12.20 -2.67
C ARG A 401 -13.07 -11.68 -3.44
N ALA A 402 -14.07 -12.53 -3.63
CA ALA A 402 -15.34 -12.08 -4.18
C ALA A 402 -16.08 -11.19 -3.16
N ALA A 403 -16.73 -10.13 -3.63
CA ALA A 403 -17.54 -9.24 -2.80
C ALA A 403 -18.67 -10.01 -2.10
N ALA A 404 -19.25 -11.01 -2.78
CA ALA A 404 -20.30 -11.88 -2.24
C ALA A 404 -19.84 -12.84 -1.14
N SER A 405 -18.54 -12.89 -0.82
CA SER A 405 -17.96 -13.78 0.20
C SER A 405 -17.50 -13.02 1.45
N ALA A 406 -18.08 -11.86 1.78
CA ALA A 406 -17.81 -11.22 3.07
C ALA A 406 -18.16 -12.20 4.22
N PRO A 407 -17.24 -12.49 5.15
CA PRO A 407 -17.67 -13.09 6.41
C PRO A 407 -18.53 -12.07 7.17
N PRO A 408 -19.54 -12.52 7.93
CA PRO A 408 -20.17 -11.65 8.91
C PRO A 408 -19.10 -11.23 9.92
N ASP A 409 -19.06 -9.93 10.20
CA ASP A 409 -18.31 -9.26 11.28
C ASP A 409 -17.53 -10.20 12.23
N SER A 410 -16.20 -10.19 12.11
CA SER A 410 -15.34 -10.63 13.21
C SER A 410 -14.94 -9.40 14.01
N LEU A 411 -15.59 -9.30 15.18
CA LEU A 411 -15.42 -8.35 16.28
C LEU A 411 -13.97 -8.05 16.68
#